data_AF-W7BFM7-F1
#
_entry.id   AF-W7BFM7-F1
#
_cell.length_a   1.000
_cell.length_b   1.000
_cell.length_c   1.000
_cell.angle_alpha   90.00
_cell.angle_beta   90.00
_cell.angle_gamma   90.00
#
_symmetry.space_group_name_H-M   'P 1'
#
loop_
_entity.id
_entity.type
_entity.pdbx_description
1 polymer ?
#
loop_
_entity_poly.entity_id
_entity_poly.type
_entity_poly.pdbx_seq_one_letter_code
_entity_poly.pdbx_strand_id
1 'polypeptide(L)'
;MKNRNKAKMRKQVVRKGYFKAGDCIEVSGKLFGLVVSADSKIVGVKRFAHSGLGLFIERNTTAYSNEAKHYENSYWIRKVQAPKEYQHMSVGVLSVNL
;
A
#
# COMPACT_ATOMS: atom_id res chain seq x y z
N MET A 1 -9.53 -6.03 -52.52
CA MET A 1 -9.63 -6.47 -51.11
C MET A 1 -8.54 -5.78 -50.29
N LYS A 2 -8.88 -4.94 -49.31
CA LYS A 2 -7.91 -4.41 -48.32
C LYS A 2 -8.47 -4.61 -46.92
N ASN A 3 -7.89 -5.58 -46.22
CA ASN A 3 -8.28 -6.03 -44.90
C ASN A 3 -7.89 -4.96 -43.86
N ARG A 4 -8.86 -4.25 -43.28
CA ARG A 4 -8.63 -3.25 -42.21
C ARG A 4 -8.93 -3.90 -40.86
N ASN A 5 -7.97 -4.64 -40.32
CA ASN A 5 -7.97 -5.04 -38.91
C ASN A 5 -7.78 -3.80 -38.03
N LYS A 6 -8.87 -3.10 -37.71
CA LYS A 6 -8.91 -2.13 -36.62
C LYS A 6 -8.96 -2.91 -35.32
N ALA A 7 -7.79 -3.22 -34.77
CA ALA A 7 -7.65 -3.69 -33.40
C ALA A 7 -8.24 -2.63 -32.47
N LYS A 8 -9.45 -2.87 -31.97
CA LYS A 8 -10.05 -2.09 -30.89
C LYS A 8 -9.20 -2.32 -29.64
N MET A 9 -8.22 -1.45 -29.41
CA MET A 9 -7.65 -1.28 -28.07
C MET A 9 -8.80 -0.84 -27.15
N ARG A 10 -9.43 -1.81 -26.50
CA ARG A 10 -10.33 -1.53 -25.38
C ARG A 10 -9.48 -0.81 -24.35
N LYS A 11 -9.73 0.49 -24.15
CA LYS A 11 -9.19 1.23 -22.99
C LYS A 11 -9.66 0.48 -21.76
N GLN A 12 -8.80 -0.36 -21.21
CA GLN A 12 -9.05 -1.03 -19.95
C GLN A 12 -9.10 0.08 -18.91
N VAL A 13 -10.30 0.43 -18.47
CA VAL A 13 -10.51 1.40 -17.40
C VAL A 13 -9.89 0.77 -16.16
N VAL A 14 -8.65 1.16 -15.84
CA VAL A 14 -7.98 0.78 -14.60
C VAL A 14 -8.79 1.43 -13.49
N ARG A 15 -9.73 0.67 -12.91
CA ARG A 15 -10.44 1.11 -11.71
C ARG A 15 -9.37 1.37 -10.67
N LYS A 16 -9.29 2.61 -10.17
CA LYS A 16 -8.40 2.92 -9.05
C LYS A 16 -9.11 2.43 -7.79
N GLY A 17 -8.42 1.63 -6.99
CA GLY A 17 -8.94 1.24 -5.67
C GLY A 17 -8.95 2.43 -4.71
N TYR A 18 -9.48 2.23 -3.51
CA TYR A 18 -9.71 3.31 -2.53
C TYR A 18 -8.41 3.97 -2.04
N PHE A 19 -7.38 3.16 -1.82
CA PHE A 19 -6.03 3.61 -1.46
C PHE A 19 -5.09 3.62 -2.66
N LYS A 20 -4.08 4.46 -2.59
CA LYS A 20 -3.03 4.62 -3.61
C LYS A 20 -1.64 4.58 -2.99
N ALA A 21 -0.62 4.27 -3.81
CA ALA A 21 0.77 4.35 -3.39
C ALA A 21 1.08 5.77 -2.85
N GLY A 22 1.81 5.81 -1.73
CA GLY A 22 2.11 7.03 -0.97
C GLY A 22 1.11 7.37 0.13
N ASP A 23 -0.06 6.73 0.19
CA ASP A 23 -0.97 6.90 1.32
C ASP A 23 -0.36 6.28 2.59
N CYS A 24 -0.48 6.96 3.73
CA CYS A 24 -0.28 6.36 5.05
C CYS A 24 -1.62 5.82 5.55
N ILE A 25 -1.62 4.57 6.01
CA ILE A 25 -2.83 3.90 6.46
C ILE A 25 -2.64 3.20 7.79
N GLU A 26 -3.76 3.03 8.48
CA GLU A 26 -3.88 2.21 9.68
C GLU A 26 -4.85 1.06 9.42
N VAL A 27 -4.48 -0.15 9.86
CA VAL A 27 -5.30 -1.36 9.77
C VAL A 27 -5.69 -1.81 11.17
N SER A 28 -7.00 -1.77 11.47
CA SER A 28 -7.62 -2.26 12.70
C SER A 28 -6.95 -1.83 14.02
N GLY A 29 -6.36 -0.65 14.10
CA GLY A 29 -5.68 -0.19 15.33
C GLY A 29 -4.32 -0.84 15.61
N LYS A 30 -3.89 -1.81 14.78
CA LYS A 30 -2.76 -2.69 15.08
C LYS A 30 -1.55 -2.45 14.19
N LEU A 31 -1.79 -1.99 12.97
CA LEU A 31 -0.74 -1.70 12.00
C LEU A 31 -0.86 -0.28 11.50
N PHE A 32 0.26 0.44 11.50
CA PHE A 32 0.44 1.70 10.78
C PHE A 32 1.50 1.48 9.71
N GLY A 33 1.28 1.98 8.50
CA GLY A 33 2.21 1.75 7.41
C GLY A 33 2.02 2.64 6.19
N LEU A 34 2.97 2.51 5.27
CA LEU A 34 3.00 3.18 3.98
C LEU A 34 2.51 2.24 2.89
N VAL A 35 1.56 2.71 2.07
CA VAL A 35 1.17 2.00 0.85
C VAL A 35 2.27 2.17 -0.19
N VAL A 36 2.92 1.07 -0.58
CA VAL A 36 4.00 1.05 -1.58
C VAL A 36 3.52 0.61 -2.96
N SER A 37 2.39 -0.10 -3.02
CA SER A 37 1.72 -0.50 -4.26
C SER A 37 0.21 -0.57 -4.02
N ALA A 38 -0.58 -0.26 -5.04
CA ALA A 38 -2.03 -0.38 -4.98
C ALA A 38 -2.64 -0.54 -6.36
N ASP A 39 -3.63 -1.43 -6.47
CA ASP A 39 -4.50 -1.56 -7.64
C ASP A 39 -5.99 -1.52 -7.24
N SER A 40 -6.91 -1.95 -8.12
CA SER A 40 -8.35 -1.96 -7.81
C SER A 40 -8.76 -2.89 -6.67
N LYS A 41 -7.93 -3.89 -6.35
CA LYS A 41 -8.28 -5.02 -5.48
C LYS A 41 -7.35 -5.17 -4.28
N ILE A 42 -6.08 -4.79 -4.42
CA ILE A 42 -5.04 -5.06 -3.43
C ILE A 42 -4.25 -3.79 -3.13
N VAL A 43 -3.85 -3.63 -1.87
CA VAL A 43 -2.86 -2.64 -1.40
C VAL A 43 -1.69 -3.39 -0.76
N GLY A 44 -0.47 -3.05 -1.17
CA GLY A 44 0.76 -3.50 -0.54
C GLY A 44 1.24 -2.46 0.46
N VAL A 45 1.45 -2.87 1.71
CA VAL A 45 1.75 -1.99 2.84
C VAL A 45 3.06 -2.41 3.48
N LYS A 46 3.96 -1.45 3.66
CA LYS A 46 5.13 -1.62 4.54
C LYS A 46 4.83 -1.00 5.90
N ARG A 47 5.01 -1.78 6.95
CA ARG A 47 4.72 -1.37 8.32
C ARG A 47 5.77 -0.39 8.85
N PHE A 48 5.32 0.59 9.63
CA PHE A 48 6.18 1.39 10.49
C PHE A 48 6.45 0.65 11.80
N ALA A 49 7.72 0.55 12.17
CA ALA A 49 8.15 -0.08 13.41
C ALA A 49 9.07 0.87 14.20
N HIS A 50 8.99 0.81 15.52
CA HIS A 50 9.85 1.57 16.42
C HIS A 50 11.00 0.68 16.90
N SER A 51 12.21 1.21 16.86
CA SER A 51 13.37 0.67 17.58
C SER A 51 13.93 1.75 18.52
N GLY A 52 14.88 1.39 19.38
CA GLY A 52 15.59 2.36 20.21
C GLY A 52 16.32 3.46 19.42
N LEU A 53 16.48 3.29 18.09
CA LEU A 53 17.09 4.27 17.17
C LEU A 53 16.05 5.13 16.43
N GLY A 54 14.75 4.94 16.70
CA GLY A 54 13.66 5.68 16.07
C GLY A 54 12.74 4.82 15.21
N LEU A 55 11.93 5.52 14.39
CA LEU A 55 10.95 4.93 13.49
C LEU A 55 11.61 4.46 12.20
N PHE A 56 11.31 3.25 11.76
CA PHE A 56 11.78 2.69 10.50
C PHE A 56 10.65 1.99 9.74
N ILE A 57 10.89 1.76 8.44
CA ILE A 57 9.96 1.03 7.56
C ILE A 57 10.44 -0.42 7.44
N GLU A 58 9.58 -1.36 7.80
CA GLU A 58 9.86 -2.79 7.63
C GLU A 58 10.07 -3.15 6.14
N ARG A 59 10.93 -4.12 5.86
CA ARG A 59 11.18 -4.56 4.47
C ARG A 59 10.00 -5.32 3.88
N ASN A 60 9.31 -6.09 4.72
CA ASN A 60 8.22 -6.96 4.32
C ASN A 60 7.02 -6.13 3.88
N THR A 61 6.39 -6.57 2.80
CA THR A 61 5.16 -5.96 2.29
C THR A 61 4.00 -6.89 2.60
N THR A 62 3.02 -6.39 3.35
CA THR A 62 1.79 -7.10 3.66
C THR A 62 0.71 -6.64 2.70
N ALA A 63 -0.01 -7.59 2.11
CA ALA A 63 -1.11 -7.31 1.19
C ALA A 63 -2.45 -7.26 1.94
N TYR A 64 -3.25 -6.24 1.65
CA TYR A 64 -4.65 -6.14 2.10
C TYR A 64 -5.57 -5.92 0.91
N SER A 65 -6.87 -6.15 1.11
CA SER A 65 -7.88 -5.78 0.12
C SER A 65 -7.96 -4.26 -0.02
N ASN A 66 -8.15 -3.78 -1.24
CA ASN A 66 -8.46 -2.38 -1.56
C ASN A 66 -9.97 -2.18 -1.82
N GLU A 67 -10.77 -3.23 -1.67
CA GLU A 67 -12.21 -3.21 -1.87
C GLU A 67 -12.91 -3.05 -0.51
N ALA A 68 -13.53 -1.90 -0.28
CA ALA A 68 -14.14 -1.55 1.02
C ALA A 68 -15.15 -2.58 1.56
N LYS A 69 -15.85 -3.30 0.67
CA LYS A 69 -16.80 -4.37 1.02
C LYS A 69 -16.17 -5.51 1.84
N HIS A 70 -14.86 -5.69 1.77
CA HIS A 70 -14.15 -6.73 2.53
C HIS A 70 -13.81 -6.31 3.96
N TYR A 71 -14.05 -5.05 4.34
CA TYR A 71 -13.66 -4.55 5.65
C TYR A 71 -14.67 -4.89 6.76
N GLU A 72 -15.95 -4.94 6.43
CA GLU A 72 -17.05 -5.01 7.42
C GLU A 72 -16.99 -6.24 8.34
N ASN A 73 -16.30 -7.32 7.95
CA ASN A 73 -16.25 -8.57 8.72
C ASN A 73 -14.83 -9.10 9.01
N SER A 74 -13.76 -8.34 8.75
CA SER A 74 -12.39 -8.84 8.94
C SER A 74 -11.44 -7.81 9.55
N TYR A 75 -11.39 -6.61 8.97
CA TYR A 75 -10.53 -5.52 9.43
C TYR A 75 -10.98 -4.23 8.77
N TRP A 76 -10.76 -3.09 9.40
CA TRP A 76 -10.93 -1.80 8.74
C TRP A 76 -9.58 -1.22 8.35
N ILE A 77 -9.55 -0.46 7.26
CA ILE A 77 -8.40 0.36 6.86
C ILE A 77 -8.85 1.81 6.77
N ARG A 78 -8.08 2.73 7.33
CA ARG A 78 -8.30 4.17 7.15
C ARG A 78 -7.01 4.89 6.77
N LYS A 79 -7.15 6.01 6.07
CA LYS A 79 -6.02 6.92 5.85
C LYS A 79 -5.69 7.65 7.14
N VAL A 80 -4.42 7.82 7.40
CA VAL A 80 -3.90 8.54 8.56
C VAL A 80 -2.85 9.53 8.08
N GLN A 81 -2.57 10.54 8.89
CA GLN A 81 -1.48 11.47 8.61
C GLN A 81 -0.15 10.72 8.66
N ALA A 82 0.77 11.07 7.76
CA ALA A 82 2.14 10.57 7.85
C ALA A 82 2.77 11.00 9.19
N PRO A 83 3.54 10.12 9.86
CA PRO A 83 4.31 10.50 11.05
C PRO A 83 5.20 11.70 10.75
N LYS A 84 5.40 12.61 11.72
CA LYS A 84 6.27 13.79 11.50
C LYS A 84 7.71 13.37 11.19
N GLU A 85 8.12 12.27 11.80
CA GLU A 85 9.40 11.59 11.66
C GLU A 85 9.62 11.02 10.26
N TYR A 86 8.56 10.90 9.44
CA TYR A 86 8.62 10.40 8.08
C TYR A 86 9.53 11.24 7.16
N GLN A 87 9.64 12.54 7.41
CA GLN A 87 10.55 13.41 6.64
C GLN A 87 12.04 13.07 6.85
N HIS A 88 12.38 12.35 7.92
CA HIS A 88 13.74 11.99 8.30
C HIS A 88 14.02 10.49 8.22
N MET A 89 13.05 9.67 7.78
CA MET A 89 13.22 8.22 7.72
C MET A 89 14.16 7.82 6.58
N SER A 90 15.39 7.42 6.93
CA SER A 90 16.28 6.66 6.06
C SER A 90 15.81 5.21 5.94
N VAL A 91 15.77 4.66 4.72
CA VAL A 91 15.48 3.25 4.47
C VAL A 91 16.65 2.40 4.99
N GLY A 92 16.55 1.98 6.25
CA GLY A 92 17.54 1.13 6.90
C GLY A 92 17.40 -0.33 6.50
N VAL A 93 18.42 -0.87 5.83
CA VAL A 93 18.62 -2.31 5.67
C VAL A 93 19.06 -2.85 7.04
N LEU A 94 18.11 -3.23 7.92
CA LEU A 94 18.42 -4.00 9.13
C LEU A 94 18.90 -5.39 8.70
N SER A 95 20.20 -5.55 8.49
CA SER A 95 20.83 -6.86 8.37
C SER A 95 20.80 -7.48 9.77
N VAL A 96 19.74 -8.23 10.06
CA VAL A 96 19.76 -9.15 11.19
C VAL A 96 20.75 -10.26 10.79
N ASN A 97 21.97 -10.17 11.33
CA ASN A 97 22.84 -11.34 11.39
C ASN A 97 22.14 -12.34 12.32
N LEU A 98 21.58 -13.39 11.73
CA LEU A 98 21.13 -14.60 12.44
C LEU A 98 22.34 -15.49 12.72
#